data_AF-A0A9N9FM63-F1
#
_entry.id   AF-A0A9N9FM63-F1
#
_cell.length_a   1.000
_cell.length_b   1.000
_cell.length_c   1.000
_cell.angle_alpha   90.00
_cell.angle_beta   90.00
_cell.angle_gamma   90.00
#
_symmetry.space_group_name_H-M   'P 1'
#
loop_
_entity.id
_entity.type
_entity.pdbx_description
1 polymer ?
#
loop_
_entity_poly.entity_id
_entity_poly.type
_entity_poly.pdbx_seq_one_letter_code
_entity_poly.pdbx_strand_id
1 'polypeptide(L)'
;MSDIYEIINNLGLDEAEANKLKIYLIKNHEIRKELNSALAVSCETEESKRNLLKDFLRNISVEHQEKRSSNAELLYEQEKTKRARLEAILDATTHSLSSLWYIYQPIHCQTLWFEPARKSLSFATPPTGDKENVYQGYFREKILSQLEGDNYVKAVDTHSKKFLDGKAPDICTHLDDYLLTSHTIESIGEIKPHGSCFTPTNQGQVIMYATIALKHQKGRQSITGFLTDCYHVMFIQVTKDDSEKGPYKVTYSDQFNLSNQTYTNYLRGLLSTLSYHPMTGLSVKMNDLIAYTSISSVFGVCYDEEAVVKIVSRSDILMNEINVLTKLQRRGVNDGIIRLVCSSDTAMLLRPRAVETFKKCNKPVSLLADIIEKIKKCHENGIVHGDTRLTNILVDKNGKLILIDFGCGSDAGKEWYGNGPRLPFLSLRLIRLTTTCTFAGRWNPQIFTDYRDDLFTLIQSIYIHLNKDYVLQALENNIEDPNHVISFWDKIFIDEWKIAYDYCNNLNYDGLKFFIANL
;
A
#
# COMPACT_ATOMS: atom_id res chain seq x y z
N MET A 1 -45.50 31.09 -16.79
CA MET A 1 -44.17 31.51 -16.28
C MET A 1 -43.14 30.98 -17.26
N SER A 2 -42.29 31.83 -17.83
CA SER A 2 -41.19 31.35 -18.68
C SER A 2 -40.24 30.46 -17.87
N ASP A 3 -39.67 29.47 -18.54
CA ASP A 3 -38.66 28.61 -17.94
C ASP A 3 -37.40 29.44 -17.62
N ILE A 4 -36.79 29.21 -16.45
CA ILE A 4 -35.59 29.95 -16.02
C ILE A 4 -34.46 29.81 -17.04
N TYR A 5 -34.41 28.66 -17.71
CA TYR A 5 -33.41 28.38 -18.73
C TYR A 5 -33.64 29.18 -20.01
N GLU A 6 -34.90 29.48 -20.34
CA GLU A 6 -35.28 30.36 -21.45
C GLU A 6 -34.89 31.81 -21.13
N ILE A 7 -35.11 32.25 -19.89
CA ILE A 7 -34.70 33.57 -19.40
C ILE A 7 -33.16 33.71 -19.47
N ILE A 8 -32.41 32.71 -18.99
CA ILE A 8 -30.94 32.70 -19.04
C ILE A 8 -30.43 32.78 -20.49
N ASN A 9 -31.08 32.08 -21.43
CA ASN A 9 -30.70 32.10 -22.84
C ASN A 9 -30.98 33.46 -23.51
N ASN A 10 -32.09 34.09 -23.18
CA ASN A 10 -32.52 35.34 -23.82
C ASN A 10 -31.81 36.58 -23.23
N LEU A 11 -31.25 36.47 -22.03
CA LEU A 11 -30.57 37.57 -21.34
C LEU A 11 -29.14 37.85 -21.81
N GLY A 12 -28.63 37.18 -22.85
CA GLY A 12 -27.33 37.51 -23.46
C GLY A 12 -26.13 37.48 -22.50
N LEU A 13 -26.13 36.52 -21.57
CA LEU A 13 -24.97 36.19 -20.73
C LEU A 13 -23.87 35.52 -21.55
N ASP A 14 -22.62 35.57 -21.07
CA ASP A 14 -21.54 34.79 -21.67
C ASP A 14 -21.87 33.29 -21.60
N GLU A 15 -21.45 32.53 -22.62
CA GLU A 15 -21.81 31.10 -22.75
C GLU A 15 -21.30 30.28 -21.56
N ALA A 16 -20.13 30.59 -21.02
CA ALA A 16 -19.58 29.92 -19.85
C ALA A 16 -20.36 30.29 -18.57
N GLU A 17 -20.78 31.55 -18.43
CA GLU A 17 -21.62 32.01 -17.31
C GLU A 17 -23.00 31.34 -17.34
N ALA A 18 -23.64 31.30 -18.51
CA ALA A 18 -24.94 30.67 -18.72
C ALA A 18 -24.90 29.16 -18.44
N ASN A 19 -23.86 28.46 -18.91
CA ASN A 19 -23.69 27.04 -18.66
C ASN A 19 -23.43 26.73 -17.18
N LYS A 20 -22.65 27.57 -16.49
CA LYS A 20 -22.37 27.41 -15.06
C LYS A 20 -23.64 27.58 -14.21
N LEU A 21 -24.46 28.59 -14.51
CA LEU A 21 -25.78 28.78 -13.90
C LEU A 21 -26.70 27.58 -14.13
N LYS A 22 -26.80 27.11 -15.38
CA LYS A 22 -27.65 25.95 -15.75
C LYS A 22 -27.28 24.71 -14.95
N ILE A 23 -26.00 24.35 -14.93
CA ILE A 23 -25.50 23.16 -14.22
C ILE A 23 -25.79 23.28 -12.71
N TYR A 24 -25.58 24.47 -12.14
CA TYR A 24 -25.86 24.70 -10.72
C TYR A 24 -27.34 24.54 -10.37
N LEU A 25 -28.22 25.13 -11.19
CA LEU A 25 -29.68 25.11 -10.99
C LEU A 25 -30.30 23.73 -11.27
N ILE A 26 -29.69 22.91 -12.14
CA ILE A 26 -30.07 21.50 -12.31
C ILE A 26 -29.87 20.72 -11.01
N LYS A 27 -28.79 21.01 -10.28
CA LYS A 27 -28.43 20.31 -9.04
C LYS A 27 -29.15 20.85 -7.80
N ASN A 28 -29.65 22.08 -7.84
CA ASN A 28 -30.23 22.77 -6.68
C ASN A 28 -31.67 23.25 -6.95
N HIS A 29 -32.62 22.32 -6.81
CA HIS A 29 -34.00 22.52 -7.22
C HIS A 29 -34.76 23.59 -6.43
N GLU A 30 -34.48 23.75 -5.13
CA GLU A 30 -35.13 24.76 -4.28
C GLU A 30 -34.63 26.18 -4.61
N ILE A 31 -33.31 26.34 -4.75
CA ILE A 31 -32.70 27.60 -5.17
C ILE A 31 -33.21 28.04 -6.55
N ARG A 32 -33.47 27.09 -7.45
CA ARG A 32 -34.08 27.37 -8.76
C ARG A 32 -35.49 27.98 -8.63
N LYS A 33 -36.31 27.52 -7.67
CA LYS A 33 -37.65 28.08 -7.43
C LYS A 33 -37.57 29.48 -6.84
N GLU A 34 -36.65 29.71 -5.91
CA GLU A 34 -36.43 31.02 -5.29
C GLU A 34 -35.95 32.05 -6.31
N LEU A 35 -34.95 31.69 -7.12
CA LEU A 35 -34.41 32.56 -8.17
C LEU A 35 -35.46 32.86 -9.23
N ASN A 36 -36.31 31.88 -9.60
CA ASN A 36 -37.43 32.12 -10.50
C ASN A 36 -38.46 33.10 -9.92
N SER A 37 -38.77 32.95 -8.63
CA SER A 37 -39.69 33.86 -7.94
C SER A 37 -39.11 35.27 -7.86
N ALA A 38 -37.82 35.40 -7.56
CA ALA A 38 -37.13 36.68 -7.54
C ALA A 38 -37.14 37.37 -8.92
N LEU A 39 -36.78 36.64 -9.99
CA LEU A 39 -36.79 37.16 -11.36
C LEU A 39 -38.19 37.56 -11.85
N ALA A 40 -39.25 36.92 -11.33
CA ALA A 40 -40.64 37.24 -11.64
C ALA A 40 -41.18 38.46 -10.88
N VAL A 41 -40.65 38.75 -9.68
CA VAL A 41 -41.17 39.78 -8.77
C VAL A 41 -40.34 41.07 -8.81
N SER A 42 -39.03 41.01 -9.05
CA SER A 42 -38.13 42.14 -8.73
C SER A 42 -37.53 42.89 -9.92
N CYS A 43 -37.85 42.57 -11.17
CA CYS A 43 -37.14 43.14 -12.31
C CYS A 43 -38.06 43.51 -13.49
N GLU A 44 -38.36 44.80 -13.63
CA GLU A 44 -39.14 45.34 -14.76
C GLU A 44 -38.31 45.46 -16.05
N THR A 45 -36.97 45.40 -15.99
CA THR A 45 -36.09 45.48 -17.15
C THR A 45 -35.17 44.27 -17.29
N GLU A 46 -34.86 43.88 -18.54
CA GLU A 46 -33.94 42.78 -18.86
C GLU A 46 -32.53 43.01 -18.30
N GLU A 47 -32.09 44.27 -18.20
CA GLU A 47 -30.79 44.63 -17.61
C GLU A 47 -30.74 44.34 -16.09
N SER A 48 -31.85 44.56 -15.38
CA SER A 48 -31.93 44.26 -13.94
C SER A 48 -31.89 42.75 -13.68
N LYS A 49 -32.57 41.95 -14.53
CA LYS A 49 -32.52 40.48 -14.47
C LYS A 49 -31.11 39.96 -14.73
N ARG A 50 -30.40 40.55 -15.68
CA ARG A 50 -29.02 40.19 -16.02
C ARG A 50 -28.06 40.44 -14.84
N ASN A 51 -28.18 41.59 -14.17
CA ASN A 51 -27.34 41.93 -13.03
C ASN A 51 -27.58 41.00 -11.84
N LEU A 52 -28.85 40.69 -11.53
CA LEU A 52 -29.20 39.74 -10.47
C LEU A 52 -28.57 38.35 -10.70
N LEU A 53 -28.61 37.85 -11.93
CA LEU A 53 -28.00 36.56 -12.28
C LEU A 53 -26.47 36.58 -12.17
N LYS A 54 -25.82 37.70 -12.51
CA LYS A 54 -24.37 37.86 -12.38
C LYS A 54 -23.91 37.92 -10.92
N ASP A 55 -24.65 38.63 -10.07
CA ASP A 55 -24.36 38.68 -8.62
C ASP A 55 -24.56 37.30 -7.98
N PHE A 56 -25.62 36.59 -8.38
CA PHE A 56 -25.85 35.23 -7.95
C PHE A 56 -24.72 34.26 -8.37
N LEU A 57 -24.23 34.37 -9.61
CA LEU A 57 -23.10 33.58 -10.12
C LEU A 57 -21.79 33.84 -9.34
N ARG A 58 -21.56 35.10 -8.93
CA ARG A 58 -20.40 35.47 -8.10
C ARG A 58 -20.48 34.79 -6.73
N ASN A 59 -21.65 34.79 -6.09
CA ASN A 59 -21.85 34.16 -4.78
C ASN A 59 -21.66 32.63 -4.83
N ILE A 60 -22.14 31.95 -5.88
CA ILE A 60 -21.91 30.50 -6.09
C ILE A 60 -20.41 30.17 -6.10
N SER A 61 -19.60 31.05 -6.71
CA SER A 61 -18.17 30.81 -6.92
C SER A 61 -17.37 30.91 -5.62
N VAL A 62 -17.77 31.81 -4.71
CA VAL A 62 -17.16 31.99 -3.38
C VAL A 62 -17.51 30.81 -2.46
N GLU A 63 -18.78 30.42 -2.42
CA GLU A 63 -19.26 29.34 -1.55
C GLU A 63 -18.63 27.97 -1.91
N HIS A 64 -18.37 27.71 -3.20
CA HIS A 64 -17.71 26.49 -3.66
C HIS A 64 -16.20 26.46 -3.35
N GLN A 65 -15.54 27.62 -3.28
CA GLN A 65 -14.13 27.69 -2.90
C GLN A 65 -13.96 27.50 -1.38
N GLU A 66 -14.82 28.13 -0.57
CA GLU A 66 -14.78 28.00 0.89
C GLU A 66 -15.13 26.58 1.35
N LYS A 67 -16.19 25.95 0.80
CA LYS A 67 -16.53 24.55 1.13
C LYS A 67 -15.46 23.55 0.70
N ARG A 68 -14.78 23.77 -0.43
CA ARG A 68 -13.67 22.90 -0.86
C ARG A 68 -12.43 23.05 0.01
N SER A 69 -12.08 24.28 0.39
CA SER A 69 -10.93 24.54 1.27
C SER A 69 -11.19 23.96 2.67
N SER A 70 -12.38 24.21 3.24
CA SER A 70 -12.76 23.71 4.56
C SER A 70 -12.84 22.18 4.62
N ASN A 71 -13.42 21.51 3.60
CA ASN A 71 -13.44 20.04 3.58
C ASN A 71 -12.06 19.42 3.36
N ALA A 72 -11.19 20.05 2.57
CA ALA A 72 -9.83 19.58 2.36
C ALA A 72 -8.96 19.75 3.63
N GLU A 73 -9.11 20.88 4.34
CA GLU A 73 -8.47 21.09 5.64
C GLU A 73 -9.00 20.14 6.72
N LEU A 74 -10.31 19.87 6.73
CA LEU A 74 -10.90 18.90 7.67
C LEU A 74 -10.38 17.48 7.40
N LEU A 75 -10.35 17.04 6.14
CA LEU A 75 -9.79 15.74 5.76
C LEU A 75 -8.29 15.66 6.10
N TYR A 76 -7.56 16.75 5.87
CA TYR A 76 -6.13 16.83 6.16
C TYR A 76 -5.85 16.76 7.65
N GLU A 77 -6.57 17.51 8.50
CA GLU A 77 -6.41 17.45 9.96
C GLU A 77 -6.91 16.11 10.53
N GLN A 78 -7.94 15.50 9.94
CA GLN A 78 -8.36 14.13 10.28
C GLN A 78 -7.25 13.11 9.95
N GLU A 79 -6.66 13.15 8.76
CA GLU A 79 -5.58 12.25 8.37
C GLU A 79 -4.28 12.51 9.14
N LYS A 80 -3.98 13.76 9.47
CA LYS A 80 -2.86 14.14 10.33
C LYS A 80 -3.05 13.63 11.75
N THR A 81 -4.26 13.70 12.30
CA THR A 81 -4.59 13.14 13.62
C THR A 81 -4.50 11.61 13.61
N LYS A 82 -4.99 10.96 12.54
CA LYS A 82 -4.83 9.51 12.35
C LYS A 82 -3.35 9.12 12.25
N ARG A 83 -2.55 9.85 11.45
CA ARG A 83 -1.09 9.63 11.31
C ARG A 83 -0.34 9.84 12.61
N ALA A 84 -0.59 10.92 13.33
CA ALA A 84 0.06 11.19 14.62
C ALA A 84 -0.26 10.11 15.67
N ARG A 85 -1.50 9.59 15.68
CA ARG A 85 -1.87 8.43 16.51
C ARG A 85 -1.18 7.16 16.04
N LEU A 86 -1.10 6.93 14.73
CA LEU A 86 -0.42 5.76 14.15
C LEU A 86 1.10 5.76 14.42
N GLU A 87 1.74 6.93 14.34
CA GLU A 87 3.15 7.16 14.67
C GLU A 87 3.40 6.95 16.16
N ALA A 88 2.52 7.46 17.04
CA ALA A 88 2.57 7.17 18.47
C ALA A 88 2.37 5.68 18.81
N ILE A 89 1.62 4.93 17.99
CA ILE A 89 1.44 3.47 18.10
C ILE A 89 2.69 2.72 17.62
N LEU A 90 3.33 3.19 16.54
CA LEU A 90 4.52 2.57 15.95
C LEU A 90 5.78 2.84 16.79
N ASP A 91 5.86 4.00 17.44
CA ASP A 91 6.96 4.40 18.34
C ASP A 91 6.71 4.02 19.81
N ALA A 92 5.63 3.28 20.10
CA ALA A 92 5.35 2.76 21.43
C ALA A 92 6.48 1.82 21.90
N THR A 93 7.36 2.33 22.76
CA THR A 93 8.39 1.54 23.45
C THR A 93 7.73 0.57 24.44
N THR A 94 8.46 -0.44 24.91
CA THR A 94 8.02 -1.41 25.94
C THR A 94 7.44 -0.76 27.21
N HIS A 95 7.72 0.53 27.45
CA HIS A 95 7.20 1.29 28.59
C HIS A 95 5.77 1.85 28.41
N SER A 96 5.15 1.73 27.22
CA SER A 96 3.80 2.28 26.94
C SER A 96 2.74 1.23 26.55
N LEU A 97 3.00 -0.06 26.74
CA LEU A 97 2.07 -1.13 26.33
C LEU A 97 0.74 -1.05 27.09
N SER A 98 0.76 -0.78 28.40
CA SER A 98 -0.48 -0.57 29.17
C SER A 98 -1.30 0.61 28.65
N SER A 99 -0.66 1.64 28.09
CA SER A 99 -1.36 2.77 27.49
C SER A 99 -2.18 2.36 26.28
N LEU A 100 -1.73 1.38 25.48
CA LEU A 100 -2.51 0.87 24.35
C LEU A 100 -3.86 0.32 24.80
N TRP A 101 -3.89 -0.43 25.91
CA TRP A 101 -5.13 -0.93 26.50
C TRP A 101 -6.10 0.21 26.82
N TYR A 102 -5.64 1.31 27.41
CA TYR A 102 -6.52 2.43 27.75
C TYR A 102 -6.91 3.29 26.54
N ILE A 103 -6.00 3.47 25.57
CA ILE A 103 -6.22 4.26 24.36
C ILE A 103 -7.36 3.66 23.52
N TYR A 104 -7.37 2.34 23.34
CA TYR A 104 -8.37 1.69 22.51
C TYR A 104 -9.73 1.50 23.18
N GLN A 105 -9.85 1.81 24.47
CA GLN A 105 -11.07 1.62 25.29
C GLN A 105 -11.82 0.30 24.97
N PRO A 106 -11.18 -0.86 25.19
CA PRO A 106 -11.70 -2.16 24.76
C PRO A 106 -13.11 -2.41 25.26
N ILE A 107 -13.94 -2.96 24.37
CA ILE A 107 -15.32 -3.29 24.68
C ILE A 107 -15.36 -4.71 25.22
N HIS A 108 -15.93 -4.88 26.42
CA HIS A 108 -16.17 -6.19 26.99
C HIS A 108 -17.28 -6.91 26.24
N CYS A 109 -17.09 -8.21 25.98
CA CYS A 109 -18.08 -9.04 25.32
C CYS A 109 -18.14 -10.42 25.97
N GLN A 110 -19.33 -10.79 26.47
CA GLN A 110 -19.58 -12.08 27.13
C GLN A 110 -19.67 -13.25 26.13
N THR A 111 -20.18 -12.99 24.92
CA THR A 111 -20.30 -13.99 23.87
C THR A 111 -19.03 -14.00 23.00
N LEU A 112 -18.44 -15.17 22.81
CA LEU A 112 -17.29 -15.34 21.92
C LEU A 112 -17.71 -15.26 20.45
N TRP A 113 -16.88 -14.61 19.64
CA TRP A 113 -17.14 -14.25 18.23
C TRP A 113 -16.50 -15.22 17.22
N PHE A 114 -16.18 -16.43 17.66
CA PHE A 114 -15.62 -17.51 16.86
C PHE A 114 -16.08 -18.85 17.42
N GLU A 115 -16.08 -19.90 16.61
CA GLU A 115 -16.65 -21.20 17.00
C GLU A 115 -15.66 -22.08 17.80
N PRO A 116 -16.15 -22.89 18.75
CA PRO A 116 -15.32 -23.86 19.46
C PRO A 116 -15.01 -25.08 18.59
N ALA A 117 -13.86 -25.73 18.85
CA ALA A 117 -13.57 -27.02 18.23
C ALA A 117 -14.41 -28.15 18.84
N ARG A 118 -14.56 -29.26 18.10
CA ARG A 118 -15.25 -30.48 18.58
C ARG A 118 -14.48 -31.22 19.68
N LYS A 119 -13.15 -31.08 19.71
CA LYS A 119 -12.27 -31.72 20.69
C LYS A 119 -11.79 -30.67 21.70
N SER A 120 -11.55 -31.10 22.94
CA SER A 120 -10.99 -30.28 24.00
C SER A 120 -9.48 -30.40 24.10
N LEU A 121 -8.84 -29.36 24.63
CA LEU A 121 -7.46 -29.43 25.13
C LEU A 121 -7.46 -29.90 26.58
N SER A 122 -6.47 -30.71 26.95
CA SER A 122 -6.23 -31.13 28.33
C SER A 122 -5.15 -30.28 28.98
N PHE A 123 -5.49 -29.60 30.07
CA PHE A 123 -4.55 -28.85 30.92
C PHE A 123 -4.21 -29.66 32.19
N ALA A 124 -3.67 -30.86 32.03
CA ALA A 124 -3.28 -31.69 33.15
C ALA A 124 -2.00 -31.16 33.82
N THR A 125 -2.10 -30.82 35.11
CA THR A 125 -0.97 -30.35 35.95
C THR A 125 -0.27 -29.09 35.41
N PRO A 126 -0.98 -27.96 35.28
CA PRO A 126 -0.35 -26.69 34.91
C PRO A 126 0.75 -26.30 35.92
N PRO A 127 1.80 -25.60 35.47
CA PRO A 127 2.91 -25.21 36.34
C PRO A 127 2.47 -24.32 37.49
N THR A 128 3.19 -24.42 38.61
CA THR A 128 3.08 -23.51 39.74
C THR A 128 4.36 -22.71 39.89
N GLY A 129 4.26 -21.47 40.38
CA GLY A 129 5.38 -20.55 40.53
C GLY A 129 5.34 -19.34 39.58
N ASP A 130 6.44 -18.59 39.51
CA ASP A 130 6.54 -17.24 38.93
C ASP A 130 7.39 -17.16 37.67
N LYS A 131 7.98 -18.27 37.21
CA LYS A 131 8.89 -18.31 36.06
C LYS A 131 8.15 -18.51 34.74
N GLU A 132 8.12 -17.47 33.90
CA GLU A 132 7.40 -17.45 32.61
C GLU A 132 7.82 -18.58 31.65
N ASN A 133 9.12 -18.86 31.56
CA ASN A 133 9.65 -19.91 30.70
C ASN A 133 9.13 -21.32 31.05
N VAL A 134 8.71 -21.56 32.31
CA VAL A 134 8.11 -22.84 32.73
C VAL A 134 6.69 -22.98 32.16
N TYR A 135 5.90 -21.91 32.15
CA TYR A 135 4.55 -21.89 31.56
C TYR A 135 4.62 -22.02 30.04
N GLN A 136 5.54 -21.29 29.39
CA GLN A 136 5.79 -21.40 27.96
C GLN A 136 6.23 -22.82 27.56
N GLY A 137 7.15 -23.42 28.33
CA GLY A 137 7.59 -24.80 28.13
C GLY A 137 6.45 -25.82 28.27
N TYR A 138 5.62 -25.68 29.31
CA TYR A 138 4.44 -26.52 29.49
C TYR A 138 3.46 -26.38 28.32
N PHE A 139 3.15 -25.17 27.89
CA PHE A 139 2.22 -24.95 26.78
C PHE A 139 2.75 -25.60 25.50
N ARG A 140 4.04 -25.41 25.19
CA ARG A 140 4.70 -26.03 24.04
C ARG A 140 4.63 -27.55 24.09
N GLU A 141 5.00 -28.16 25.20
CA GLU A 141 5.20 -29.61 25.28
C GLU A 141 3.89 -30.38 25.51
N LYS A 142 2.97 -29.80 26.29
CA LYS A 142 1.74 -30.47 26.71
C LYS A 142 0.52 -30.03 25.92
N ILE A 143 0.45 -28.79 25.47
CA ILE A 143 -0.74 -28.26 24.79
C ILE A 143 -0.58 -28.36 23.28
N LEU A 144 0.54 -27.89 22.71
CA LEU A 144 0.74 -27.94 21.25
C LEU A 144 0.83 -29.38 20.70
N SER A 145 1.38 -30.33 21.46
CA SER A 145 1.44 -31.74 21.06
C SER A 145 0.06 -32.38 20.87
N GLN A 146 -0.98 -31.84 21.53
CA GLN A 146 -2.38 -32.29 21.35
C GLN A 146 -3.01 -31.77 20.06
N LEU A 147 -2.34 -30.88 19.32
CA LEU A 147 -2.79 -30.32 18.04
C LEU A 147 -2.17 -31.04 16.84
N GLU A 148 -1.22 -31.96 17.07
CA GLU A 148 -0.56 -32.72 15.99
C GLU A 148 -1.59 -33.57 15.22
N GLY A 149 -1.65 -33.38 13.90
CA GLY A 149 -2.51 -34.17 13.00
C GLY A 149 -3.96 -33.70 12.84
N ASP A 150 -4.39 -32.63 13.52
CA ASP A 150 -5.69 -31.99 13.23
C ASP A 150 -5.48 -30.84 12.22
N ASN A 151 -5.93 -31.05 10.98
CA ASN A 151 -5.48 -30.31 9.79
C ASN A 151 -6.10 -28.90 9.59
N TYR A 152 -5.28 -28.07 8.91
CA TYR A 152 -5.44 -26.76 8.23
C TYR A 152 -4.54 -25.67 8.83
N VAL A 153 -4.39 -25.60 10.14
CA VAL A 153 -3.61 -24.57 10.83
C VAL A 153 -2.62 -25.20 11.81
N LYS A 154 -1.38 -24.72 11.79
CA LYS A 154 -0.29 -25.11 12.67
C LYS A 154 -0.09 -24.08 13.76
N ALA A 155 -0.18 -24.50 15.02
CA ALA A 155 0.22 -23.71 16.17
C ALA A 155 1.72 -23.95 16.46
N VAL A 156 2.51 -22.87 16.57
CA VAL A 156 3.96 -22.94 16.70
C VAL A 156 4.47 -22.04 17.82
N ASP A 157 5.51 -22.53 18.50
CA ASP A 157 6.30 -21.74 19.43
C ASP A 157 7.17 -20.72 18.68
N THR A 158 7.00 -19.44 19.03
CA THR A 158 7.60 -18.28 18.35
C THR A 158 8.32 -17.32 19.29
N HIS A 159 8.42 -17.61 20.59
CA HIS A 159 9.01 -16.70 21.59
C HIS A 159 10.42 -16.20 21.24
N SER A 160 11.19 -16.98 20.47
CA SER A 160 12.55 -16.64 20.03
C SER A 160 12.64 -16.13 18.58
N LYS A 161 11.52 -16.10 17.83
CA LYS A 161 11.48 -15.75 16.40
C LYS A 161 10.95 -14.35 16.19
N LYS A 162 11.85 -13.42 15.85
CA LYS A 162 11.50 -12.04 15.49
C LYS A 162 11.04 -11.94 14.04
N PHE A 163 9.75 -12.17 13.77
CA PHE A 163 9.19 -12.11 12.41
C PHE A 163 8.08 -11.05 12.24
N LEU A 164 7.61 -10.46 13.34
CA LEU A 164 6.51 -9.48 13.36
C LEU A 164 7.07 -8.08 13.67
N ASP A 165 7.70 -7.46 12.67
CA ASP A 165 8.40 -6.16 12.79
C ASP A 165 9.42 -6.13 13.96
N GLY A 166 10.26 -7.16 14.03
CA GLY A 166 11.28 -7.29 15.08
C GLY A 166 10.74 -7.77 16.43
N LYS A 167 9.43 -8.08 16.52
CA LYS A 167 8.79 -8.67 17.70
C LYS A 167 8.61 -10.18 17.58
N ALA A 168 8.52 -10.85 18.72
CA ALA A 168 8.39 -12.30 18.86
C ALA A 168 7.29 -12.61 19.88
N PRO A 169 6.04 -12.86 19.44
CA PRO A 169 5.00 -13.39 20.31
C PRO A 169 5.34 -14.80 20.78
N ASP A 170 4.78 -15.26 21.90
CA ASP A 170 5.06 -16.60 22.42
C ASP A 170 4.56 -17.71 21.52
N ILE A 171 3.28 -17.63 21.11
CA ILE A 171 2.63 -18.61 20.24
C ILE A 171 2.01 -17.88 19.06
N CYS A 172 2.17 -18.44 17.86
CA CYS A 172 1.42 -18.00 16.70
C CYS A 172 0.80 -19.20 16.00
N THR A 173 -0.31 -18.98 15.31
CA THR A 173 -0.84 -19.96 14.38
C THR A 173 -0.66 -19.48 12.95
N HIS A 174 -0.54 -20.41 12.00
CA HIS A 174 -0.53 -20.12 10.57
C HIS A 174 -1.07 -21.32 9.80
N LEU A 175 -1.51 -21.16 8.55
CA LEU A 175 -1.88 -22.30 7.71
C LEU A 175 -0.73 -23.32 7.62
N ASP A 176 -1.01 -24.61 7.81
CA ASP A 176 0.01 -25.67 7.84
C ASP A 176 0.85 -25.73 6.56
N ASP A 177 0.24 -25.33 5.43
CA ASP A 177 0.94 -25.24 4.16
C ASP A 177 1.84 -24.00 4.02
N TYR A 178 1.74 -22.98 4.85
CA TYR A 178 2.47 -21.73 4.64
C TYR A 178 3.62 -21.57 5.64
N LEU A 179 4.67 -20.83 5.28
CA LEU A 179 5.64 -20.38 6.29
C LEU A 179 5.00 -19.33 7.20
N LEU A 180 5.41 -19.32 8.48
CA LEU A 180 5.02 -18.27 9.41
C LEU A 180 5.74 -16.95 9.09
N THR A 181 4.96 -15.91 8.79
CA THR A 181 5.40 -14.56 8.45
C THR A 181 4.38 -13.56 9.00
N SER A 182 4.71 -12.25 8.97
CA SER A 182 3.74 -11.21 9.32
C SER A 182 2.50 -11.18 8.42
N HIS A 183 2.55 -11.86 7.27
CA HIS A 183 1.46 -11.92 6.27
C HIS A 183 0.61 -13.19 6.40
N THR A 184 1.09 -14.23 7.08
CA THR A 184 0.44 -15.57 7.13
C THR A 184 -0.03 -15.97 8.52
N ILE A 185 0.25 -15.15 9.52
CA ILE A 185 -0.17 -15.38 10.90
C ILE A 185 -1.70 -15.34 11.03
N GLU A 186 -2.28 -16.35 11.68
CA GLU A 186 -3.72 -16.52 11.87
C GLU A 186 -4.17 -16.08 13.27
N SER A 187 -3.42 -16.41 14.32
CA SER A 187 -3.71 -15.96 15.69
C SER A 187 -2.40 -15.76 16.46
N ILE A 188 -2.50 -15.02 17.57
CA ILE A 188 -1.37 -14.64 18.41
C ILE A 188 -1.68 -15.03 19.85
N GLY A 189 -0.74 -15.66 20.53
CA GLY A 189 -0.84 -16.06 21.92
C GLY A 189 0.32 -15.54 22.75
N GLU A 190 0.01 -15.04 23.94
CA GLU A 190 0.99 -14.71 24.98
C GLU A 190 0.73 -15.56 26.22
N ILE A 191 1.81 -16.06 26.83
CA ILE A 191 1.78 -16.96 27.97
C ILE A 191 2.54 -16.32 29.11
N LYS A 192 1.90 -16.22 30.28
CA LYS A 192 2.50 -15.56 31.44
C LYS A 192 2.28 -16.40 32.71
N PRO A 193 3.09 -16.20 33.76
CA PRO A 193 2.87 -16.87 35.03
C PRO A 193 1.48 -16.60 35.63
N HIS A 194 1.01 -17.56 36.42
CA HIS A 194 -0.22 -17.40 37.18
C HIS A 194 -0.14 -16.16 38.09
N GLY A 195 -1.20 -15.35 38.08
CA GLY A 195 -1.27 -14.10 38.84
C GLY A 195 -0.63 -12.86 38.18
N SER A 196 0.19 -13.02 37.13
CA SER A 196 0.78 -11.88 36.39
C SER A 196 0.28 -11.74 34.95
N CYS A 197 -0.58 -12.65 34.48
CA CYS A 197 -0.98 -12.75 33.08
C CYS A 197 -1.93 -11.65 32.58
N PHE A 198 -3.01 -11.35 33.31
CA PHE A 198 -4.10 -10.51 32.80
C PHE A 198 -3.93 -9.03 33.18
N THR A 199 -2.71 -8.50 33.05
CA THR A 199 -2.42 -7.09 33.30
C THR A 199 -2.66 -6.24 32.05
N PRO A 200 -3.00 -4.93 32.19
CA PRO A 200 -3.12 -4.01 31.06
C PRO A 200 -1.90 -4.00 30.14
N THR A 201 -0.70 -4.21 30.70
CA THR A 201 0.55 -4.32 29.93
C THR A 201 0.51 -5.50 28.96
N ASN A 202 0.16 -6.70 29.45
CA ASN A 202 0.12 -7.90 28.61
C ASN A 202 -1.03 -7.85 27.61
N GLN A 203 -2.16 -7.26 28.00
CA GLN A 203 -3.28 -7.01 27.10
C GLN A 203 -2.87 -6.07 25.95
N GLY A 204 -2.18 -4.98 26.29
CA GLY A 204 -1.61 -4.06 25.32
C GLY A 204 -0.58 -4.70 24.40
N GLN A 205 0.19 -5.67 24.90
CA GLN A 205 1.15 -6.44 24.09
C GLN A 205 0.44 -7.26 22.99
N VAL A 206 -0.65 -7.96 23.32
CA VAL A 206 -1.45 -8.69 22.33
C VAL A 206 -2.09 -7.75 21.32
N ILE A 207 -2.62 -6.60 21.77
CA ILE A 207 -3.15 -5.56 20.87
C ILE A 207 -2.06 -5.09 19.90
N MET A 208 -0.85 -4.80 20.38
CA MET A 208 0.27 -4.38 19.54
C MET A 208 0.62 -5.43 18.47
N TYR A 209 0.71 -6.71 18.83
CA TYR A 209 0.99 -7.76 17.84
C TYR A 209 -0.13 -7.87 16.81
N ALA A 210 -1.38 -7.83 17.26
CA ALA A 210 -2.55 -7.87 16.40
C ALA A 210 -2.61 -6.69 15.42
N THR A 211 -2.31 -5.47 15.86
CA THR A 211 -2.28 -4.29 14.98
C THR A 211 -1.14 -4.35 13.98
N ILE A 212 0.06 -4.83 14.37
CA ILE A 212 1.17 -5.07 13.44
C ILE A 212 0.76 -6.11 12.39
N ALA A 213 0.17 -7.23 12.80
CA ALA A 213 -0.30 -8.26 11.86
C ALA A 213 -1.34 -7.71 10.87
N LEU A 214 -2.35 -6.97 11.35
CA LEU A 214 -3.38 -6.36 10.50
C LEU A 214 -2.84 -5.28 9.55
N LYS A 215 -1.74 -4.61 9.91
CA LYS A 215 -1.03 -3.67 9.06
C LYS A 215 -0.41 -4.37 7.84
N HIS A 216 0.16 -5.56 8.04
CA HIS A 216 0.70 -6.40 6.96
C HIS A 216 -0.41 -7.13 6.18
N GLN A 217 -1.46 -7.59 6.86
CA GLN A 217 -2.60 -8.31 6.29
C GLN A 217 -3.75 -7.37 5.93
N LYS A 218 -3.58 -6.54 4.90
CA LYS A 218 -4.56 -5.48 4.59
C LYS A 218 -5.97 -5.97 4.23
N GLY A 219 -6.12 -7.12 3.59
CA GLY A 219 -7.45 -7.72 3.30
C GLY A 219 -8.17 -8.28 4.53
N ARG A 220 -7.46 -8.46 5.64
CA ARG A 220 -8.00 -9.04 6.86
C ARG A 220 -8.74 -8.00 7.69
N GLN A 221 -9.97 -8.30 8.09
CA GLN A 221 -10.80 -7.40 8.90
C GLN A 221 -10.48 -7.49 10.39
N SER A 222 -10.20 -8.69 10.92
CA SER A 222 -9.91 -8.86 12.34
C SER A 222 -8.92 -9.99 12.60
N ILE A 223 -8.21 -9.88 13.71
CA ILE A 223 -7.35 -10.93 14.25
C ILE A 223 -7.71 -11.14 15.72
N THR A 224 -7.82 -12.40 16.12
CA THR A 224 -8.07 -12.79 17.51
C THR A 224 -6.76 -13.30 18.10
N GLY A 225 -6.36 -12.72 19.23
CA GLY A 225 -5.28 -13.23 20.06
C GLY A 225 -5.80 -13.74 21.40
N PHE A 226 -4.92 -14.36 22.18
CA PHE A 226 -5.23 -14.85 23.52
C PHE A 226 -4.09 -14.58 24.52
N LEU A 227 -4.48 -14.47 25.78
CA LEU A 227 -3.60 -14.47 26.94
C LEU A 227 -3.95 -15.66 27.82
N THR A 228 -2.94 -16.39 28.30
CA THR A 228 -3.18 -17.52 29.21
C THR A 228 -2.06 -17.69 30.23
N ASP A 229 -2.45 -18.08 31.44
CA ASP A 229 -1.57 -18.58 32.48
C ASP A 229 -1.68 -20.11 32.66
N CYS A 230 -2.24 -20.81 31.66
CA CYS A 230 -2.57 -22.24 31.68
C CYS A 230 -3.67 -22.67 32.69
N TYR A 231 -4.16 -21.76 33.53
CA TYR A 231 -5.34 -21.97 34.38
C TYR A 231 -6.56 -21.24 33.82
N HIS A 232 -6.33 -20.07 33.25
CA HIS A 232 -7.33 -19.21 32.66
C HIS A 232 -6.89 -18.78 31.26
N VAL A 233 -7.87 -18.38 30.45
CA VAL A 233 -7.64 -17.79 29.14
C VAL A 233 -8.53 -16.57 28.96
N MET A 234 -8.01 -15.55 28.30
CA MET A 234 -8.76 -14.38 27.85
C MET A 234 -8.49 -14.16 26.37
N PHE A 235 -9.54 -13.88 25.60
CA PHE A 235 -9.44 -13.63 24.17
C PHE A 235 -9.57 -12.13 23.89
N ILE A 236 -8.77 -11.63 22.96
CA ILE A 236 -8.77 -10.23 22.53
C ILE A 236 -8.88 -10.21 21.01
N GLN A 237 -9.92 -9.59 20.46
CA GLN A 237 -10.06 -9.35 19.04
C GLN A 237 -9.76 -7.90 18.72
N VAL A 238 -8.89 -7.70 17.73
CA VAL A 238 -8.64 -6.41 17.11
C VAL A 238 -9.26 -6.45 15.73
N THR A 239 -10.15 -5.50 15.46
CA THR A 239 -10.89 -5.38 14.19
C THR A 239 -10.59 -4.02 13.58
N LYS A 240 -10.34 -3.95 12.27
CA LYS A 240 -10.22 -2.66 11.57
C LYS A 240 -11.49 -1.85 11.73
N ASP A 241 -11.32 -0.57 12.02
CA ASP A 241 -12.42 0.37 12.18
C ASP A 241 -12.12 1.62 11.35
N ASP A 242 -12.99 1.93 10.40
CA ASP A 242 -12.90 3.12 9.55
C ASP A 242 -13.54 4.36 10.23
N SER A 243 -13.99 4.22 11.49
CA SER A 243 -14.59 5.32 12.26
C SER A 243 -13.58 6.37 12.72
N GLU A 244 -14.08 7.53 13.15
CA GLU A 244 -13.28 8.63 13.69
C GLU A 244 -12.55 8.28 15.02
N LYS A 245 -12.89 7.15 15.65
CA LYS A 245 -12.34 6.75 16.95
C LYS A 245 -10.91 6.17 16.86
N GLY A 246 -10.49 5.72 15.69
CA GLY A 246 -9.15 5.19 15.45
C GLY A 246 -9.18 4.02 14.46
N PRO A 247 -8.01 3.57 13.95
CA PRO A 247 -7.94 2.57 12.88
C PRO A 247 -8.39 1.16 13.29
N TYR A 248 -8.60 0.94 14.59
CA TYR A 248 -8.97 -0.36 15.13
C TYR A 248 -9.96 -0.24 16.30
N LYS A 249 -10.89 -1.18 16.35
CA LYS A 249 -11.76 -1.47 17.47
C LYS A 249 -11.24 -2.71 18.20
N VAL A 250 -11.18 -2.65 19.52
CA VAL A 250 -10.74 -3.78 20.36
C VAL A 250 -11.92 -4.32 21.18
N THR A 251 -12.09 -5.64 21.15
CA THR A 251 -13.09 -6.37 21.95
C THR A 251 -12.39 -7.46 22.76
N TYR A 252 -12.81 -7.70 23.99
CA TYR A 252 -12.20 -8.72 24.85
C TYR A 252 -13.23 -9.53 25.62
N SER A 253 -12.86 -10.76 25.96
CA SER A 253 -13.70 -11.70 26.70
C SER A 253 -13.49 -11.64 28.22
N ASP A 254 -14.31 -12.39 28.96
CA ASP A 254 -14.01 -12.76 30.34
C ASP A 254 -12.73 -13.60 30.46
N GLN A 255 -12.22 -13.72 31.69
CA GLN A 255 -11.19 -14.68 32.05
C GLN A 255 -11.83 -16.05 32.29
N PHE A 256 -11.67 -16.95 31.34
CA PHE A 256 -12.32 -18.26 31.35
C PHE A 256 -11.43 -19.32 31.99
N ASN A 257 -12.01 -20.13 32.88
CA ASN A 257 -11.29 -21.21 33.55
C ASN A 257 -11.07 -22.42 32.61
N LEU A 258 -9.80 -22.76 32.36
CA LEU A 258 -9.39 -23.86 31.49
C LEU A 258 -9.61 -25.25 32.09
N SER A 259 -10.12 -25.36 33.32
CA SER A 259 -10.70 -26.61 33.83
C SER A 259 -12.06 -26.93 33.21
N ASN A 260 -12.71 -25.95 32.57
CA ASN A 260 -13.98 -26.13 31.89
C ASN A 260 -13.75 -26.51 30.42
N GLN A 261 -14.30 -27.67 30.04
CA GLN A 261 -14.15 -28.24 28.71
C GLN A 261 -14.60 -27.29 27.60
N THR A 262 -15.69 -26.54 27.81
CA THR A 262 -16.19 -25.57 26.82
C THR A 262 -15.11 -24.56 26.43
N TYR A 263 -14.38 -24.01 27.41
CA TYR A 263 -13.37 -22.98 27.13
C TYR A 263 -12.08 -23.58 26.54
N THR A 264 -11.75 -24.82 26.90
CA THR A 264 -10.67 -25.55 26.22
C THR A 264 -11.00 -25.85 24.76
N ASN A 265 -12.29 -26.06 24.42
CA ASN A 265 -12.74 -26.21 23.04
C ASN A 265 -12.59 -24.91 22.24
N TYR A 266 -12.89 -23.76 22.84
CA TYR A 266 -12.67 -22.45 22.21
C TYR A 266 -11.18 -22.20 21.97
N LEU A 267 -10.33 -22.41 22.96
CA LEU A 267 -8.88 -22.26 22.78
C LEU A 267 -8.36 -23.22 21.68
N ARG A 268 -8.84 -24.46 21.64
CA ARG A 268 -8.51 -25.37 20.53
C ARG A 268 -8.99 -24.83 19.19
N GLY A 269 -10.22 -24.31 19.13
CA GLY A 269 -10.78 -23.69 17.93
C GLY A 269 -9.88 -22.59 17.40
N LEU A 270 -9.47 -21.65 18.25
CA LEU A 270 -8.54 -20.60 17.85
C LEU A 270 -7.19 -21.15 17.35
N LEU A 271 -6.70 -22.22 17.98
CA LEU A 271 -5.40 -22.81 17.66
C LEU A 271 -5.37 -23.72 16.43
N SER A 272 -6.52 -24.20 15.95
CA SER A 272 -6.62 -25.23 14.90
C SER A 272 -7.52 -24.89 13.72
N THR A 273 -8.35 -23.84 13.83
CA THR A 273 -9.28 -23.47 12.75
C THR A 273 -8.78 -22.25 11.97
N LEU A 274 -8.90 -22.33 10.64
CA LEU A 274 -8.55 -21.23 9.76
C LEU A 274 -9.55 -20.08 9.90
N SER A 275 -9.07 -18.89 10.26
CA SER A 275 -9.91 -17.70 10.41
C SER A 275 -9.82 -16.76 9.21
N TYR A 276 -8.72 -16.78 8.47
CA TYR A 276 -8.47 -15.96 7.29
C TYR A 276 -7.53 -16.70 6.33
N HIS A 277 -7.61 -16.45 5.01
CA HIS A 277 -6.61 -16.96 4.06
C HIS A 277 -5.90 -15.76 3.43
N PRO A 278 -4.57 -15.61 3.56
CA PRO A 278 -3.85 -14.41 3.13
C PRO A 278 -3.83 -14.19 1.62
N MET A 279 -4.25 -15.19 0.83
CA MET A 279 -4.29 -15.16 -0.63
C MET A 279 -5.62 -15.69 -1.18
N THR A 280 -6.76 -15.19 -0.68
CA THR A 280 -8.08 -15.54 -1.22
C THR A 280 -8.06 -15.46 -2.76
N GLY A 281 -8.16 -16.62 -3.43
CA GLY A 281 -8.14 -16.71 -4.90
C GLY A 281 -6.84 -17.19 -5.56
N LEU A 282 -5.74 -17.38 -4.82
CA LEU A 282 -4.49 -17.99 -5.33
C LEU A 282 -4.16 -19.29 -4.59
N SER A 283 -4.25 -20.41 -5.30
CA SER A 283 -3.85 -21.74 -4.78
C SER A 283 -2.34 -21.94 -4.95
N VAL A 284 -1.55 -21.23 -4.14
CA VAL A 284 -0.08 -21.29 -4.18
C VAL A 284 0.47 -21.42 -2.77
N LYS A 285 1.48 -22.27 -2.58
CA LYS A 285 2.15 -22.46 -1.29
C LYS A 285 3.41 -21.59 -1.22
N MET A 286 3.48 -20.63 -0.31
CA MET A 286 4.66 -19.74 -0.21
C MET A 286 5.83 -20.46 0.50
N ASN A 287 7.04 -20.21 0.02
CA ASN A 287 8.29 -20.62 0.64
C ASN A 287 8.92 -19.42 1.35
N ASP A 288 10.12 -19.02 0.95
CA ASP A 288 10.96 -18.00 1.59
C ASP A 288 10.54 -16.56 1.27
N LEU A 289 10.65 -15.63 2.24
CA LEU A 289 10.56 -14.20 1.98
C LEU A 289 11.82 -13.76 1.22
N ILE A 290 11.64 -13.34 -0.03
CA ILE A 290 12.74 -12.93 -0.93
C ILE A 290 13.03 -11.44 -0.78
N ALA A 291 11.97 -10.62 -0.76
CA ALA A 291 12.09 -9.17 -0.68
C ALA A 291 10.86 -8.54 -0.03
N TYR A 292 11.04 -7.38 0.59
CA TYR A 292 9.96 -6.58 1.16
C TYR A 292 10.20 -5.09 0.91
N THR A 293 9.12 -4.34 0.74
CA THR A 293 9.10 -2.88 0.62
C THR A 293 8.02 -2.32 1.54
N SER A 294 7.84 -1.00 1.57
CA SER A 294 6.74 -0.36 2.31
C SER A 294 5.35 -0.70 1.77
N ILE A 295 5.24 -1.22 0.54
CA ILE A 295 3.97 -1.47 -0.13
C ILE A 295 3.78 -2.90 -0.62
N SER A 296 4.82 -3.74 -0.65
CA SER A 296 4.74 -5.10 -1.17
C SER A 296 5.73 -6.06 -0.52
N SER A 297 5.39 -7.34 -0.50
CA SER A 297 6.26 -8.44 -0.07
C SER A 297 6.33 -9.51 -1.15
N VAL A 298 7.51 -10.05 -1.42
CA VAL A 298 7.76 -11.05 -2.45
C VAL A 298 8.25 -12.34 -1.81
N PHE A 299 7.59 -13.44 -2.12
CA PHE A 299 7.88 -14.77 -1.59
C PHE A 299 8.22 -15.75 -2.71
N GLY A 300 9.08 -16.71 -2.43
CA GLY A 300 9.25 -17.90 -3.27
C GLY A 300 8.02 -18.81 -3.20
N VAL A 301 7.92 -19.75 -4.13
CA VAL A 301 6.83 -20.74 -4.18
C VAL A 301 7.37 -22.13 -3.86
N CYS A 302 6.71 -22.84 -2.95
CA CYS A 302 7.01 -24.24 -2.66
C CYS A 302 6.75 -25.09 -3.91
N TYR A 303 7.69 -25.98 -4.23
CA TYR A 303 7.63 -26.88 -5.37
C TYR A 303 7.63 -26.19 -6.76
N ASP A 304 7.92 -24.88 -6.81
CA ASP A 304 8.13 -24.14 -8.05
C ASP A 304 9.22 -23.08 -7.88
N GLU A 305 10.45 -23.47 -8.18
CA GLU A 305 11.63 -22.61 -8.08
C GLU A 305 11.63 -21.46 -9.10
N GLU A 306 10.78 -21.50 -10.11
CA GLU A 306 10.70 -20.46 -11.15
C GLU A 306 9.60 -19.42 -10.87
N ALA A 307 8.85 -19.56 -9.78
CA ALA A 307 7.76 -18.65 -9.45
C ALA A 307 8.00 -17.87 -8.16
N VAL A 308 7.40 -16.68 -8.14
CA VAL A 308 7.31 -15.84 -6.95
C VAL A 308 5.89 -15.34 -6.77
N VAL A 309 5.48 -15.16 -5.51
CA VAL A 309 4.24 -14.47 -5.16
C VAL A 309 4.59 -13.07 -4.67
N LYS A 310 4.04 -12.04 -5.32
CA LYS A 310 4.11 -10.66 -4.87
C LYS A 310 2.78 -10.29 -4.21
N ILE A 311 2.78 -10.13 -2.89
CA ILE A 311 1.65 -9.58 -2.13
C ILE A 311 1.78 -8.05 -2.15
N VAL A 312 0.72 -7.36 -2.55
CA VAL A 312 0.70 -5.90 -2.71
C VAL A 312 -0.38 -5.30 -1.84
N SER A 313 0.04 -4.34 -1.02
CA SER A 313 -0.78 -3.75 0.02
C SER A 313 -1.65 -2.57 -0.49
N ARG A 314 -1.38 -2.06 -1.69
CA ARG A 314 -2.12 -0.97 -2.33
C ARG A 314 -2.88 -1.52 -3.54
N SER A 315 -4.21 -1.56 -3.44
CA SER A 315 -5.08 -2.14 -4.47
C SER A 315 -4.98 -1.39 -5.81
N ASP A 316 -4.81 -0.07 -5.77
CA ASP A 316 -4.63 0.75 -6.97
C ASP A 316 -3.36 0.39 -7.74
N ILE A 317 -2.23 0.21 -7.03
CA ILE A 317 -0.95 -0.22 -7.61
C ILE A 317 -1.04 -1.66 -8.14
N LEU A 318 -1.61 -2.57 -7.34
CA LEU A 318 -1.79 -3.97 -7.71
C LEU A 318 -2.62 -4.10 -8.99
N MET A 319 -3.79 -3.46 -9.03
CA MET A 319 -4.69 -3.52 -10.18
C MET A 319 -4.05 -2.88 -11.41
N ASN A 320 -3.29 -1.80 -11.25
CA ASN A 320 -2.56 -1.19 -12.35
C ASN A 320 -1.50 -2.15 -12.91
N GLU A 321 -0.70 -2.78 -12.06
CA GLU A 321 0.32 -3.75 -12.47
C GLU A 321 -0.29 -4.96 -13.18
N ILE A 322 -1.37 -5.54 -12.61
CA ILE A 322 -2.13 -6.64 -13.23
C ILE A 322 -2.61 -6.25 -14.62
N ASN A 323 -3.21 -5.06 -14.77
CA ASN A 323 -3.76 -4.58 -16.04
C ASN A 323 -2.67 -4.40 -17.10
N VAL A 324 -1.54 -3.79 -16.73
CA VAL A 324 -0.42 -3.55 -17.65
C VAL A 324 0.21 -4.87 -18.08
N LEU A 325 0.52 -5.77 -17.13
CA LEU A 325 1.10 -7.09 -17.44
C LEU A 325 0.16 -7.94 -18.31
N THR A 326 -1.13 -7.97 -17.99
CA THR A 326 -2.14 -8.68 -18.79
C THR A 326 -2.19 -8.14 -20.22
N LYS A 327 -2.10 -6.81 -20.38
CA LYS A 327 -2.12 -6.16 -21.68
C LYS A 327 -0.88 -6.50 -22.52
N LEU A 328 0.31 -6.46 -21.92
CA LEU A 328 1.56 -6.84 -22.59
C LEU A 328 1.55 -8.30 -23.03
N GLN A 329 1.10 -9.21 -22.17
CA GLN A 329 0.98 -10.64 -22.48
C GLN A 329 0.00 -10.92 -23.61
N ARG A 330 -1.18 -10.28 -23.62
CA ARG A 330 -2.16 -10.39 -24.72
C ARG A 330 -1.59 -9.94 -26.06
N ARG A 331 -0.59 -9.04 -26.05
CA ARG A 331 0.11 -8.56 -27.24
C ARG A 331 1.38 -9.36 -27.57
N GLY A 332 1.64 -10.45 -26.85
CA GLY A 332 2.79 -11.33 -27.08
C GLY A 332 4.11 -10.81 -26.55
N VAL A 333 4.12 -9.74 -25.74
CA VAL A 333 5.34 -9.19 -25.13
C VAL A 333 5.70 -10.00 -23.88
N ASN A 334 6.43 -11.09 -24.10
CA ASN A 334 6.78 -12.07 -23.05
C ASN A 334 8.29 -12.19 -22.78
N ASP A 335 9.11 -11.67 -23.68
CA ASP A 335 10.55 -11.87 -23.66
C ASP A 335 11.25 -10.82 -22.80
N GLY A 336 11.85 -11.24 -21.68
CA GLY A 336 12.58 -10.35 -20.78
C GLY A 336 11.70 -9.43 -19.92
N ILE A 337 10.38 -9.62 -19.94
CA ILE A 337 9.41 -8.94 -19.06
C ILE A 337 8.87 -9.96 -18.06
N ILE A 338 8.67 -9.55 -16.80
CA ILE A 338 8.00 -10.39 -15.81
C ILE A 338 6.58 -10.77 -16.28
N ARG A 339 6.21 -12.03 -16.10
CA ARG A 339 4.92 -12.56 -16.55
C ARG A 339 4.00 -12.76 -15.35
N LEU A 340 2.79 -12.23 -15.47
CA LEU A 340 1.66 -12.59 -14.61
C LEU A 340 1.15 -14.00 -14.98
N VAL A 341 1.04 -14.87 -13.98
CA VAL A 341 0.47 -16.22 -14.16
C VAL A 341 -1.00 -16.20 -13.78
N CYS A 342 -1.28 -15.68 -12.59
CA CYS A 342 -2.61 -15.45 -12.05
C CYS A 342 -2.52 -14.42 -10.92
N SER A 343 -3.65 -13.87 -10.51
CA SER A 343 -3.74 -12.87 -9.44
C SER A 343 -4.97 -13.08 -8.58
N SER A 344 -4.96 -12.40 -7.43
CA SER A 344 -6.09 -12.15 -6.54
C SER A 344 -6.24 -10.64 -6.33
N ASP A 345 -7.13 -10.25 -5.42
CA ASP A 345 -7.30 -8.87 -4.95
C ASP A 345 -6.13 -8.34 -4.09
N THR A 346 -5.20 -9.22 -3.69
CA THR A 346 -4.11 -8.90 -2.76
C THR A 346 -2.73 -9.37 -3.23
N ALA A 347 -2.64 -10.25 -4.23
CA ALA A 347 -1.39 -10.85 -4.65
C ALA A 347 -1.34 -11.22 -6.14
N MET A 348 -0.12 -11.36 -6.67
CA MET A 348 0.18 -11.86 -8.01
C MET A 348 1.16 -13.03 -7.95
N LEU A 349 0.90 -14.09 -8.72
CA LEU A 349 1.88 -15.12 -9.04
C LEU A 349 2.63 -14.70 -10.30
N LEU A 350 3.95 -14.56 -10.20
CA LEU A 350 4.81 -14.00 -11.24
C LEU A 350 5.91 -14.99 -11.64
N ARG A 351 6.36 -14.93 -12.90
CA ARG A 351 7.50 -15.70 -13.44
C ARG A 351 8.37 -14.89 -14.41
N PRO A 352 9.68 -15.19 -14.53
CA PRO A 352 10.41 -16.18 -13.73
C PRO A 352 10.91 -15.59 -12.39
N ARG A 353 11.32 -16.47 -11.47
CA ARG A 353 12.04 -16.10 -10.24
C ARG A 353 13.45 -15.64 -10.62
N ALA A 354 13.84 -14.47 -10.13
CA ALA A 354 15.18 -13.95 -10.31
C ALA A 354 16.08 -14.21 -9.09
N VAL A 355 17.39 -14.07 -9.29
CA VAL A 355 18.40 -14.27 -8.25
C VAL A 355 18.65 -12.98 -7.48
N GLU A 356 18.81 -11.86 -8.19
CA GLU A 356 19.12 -10.56 -7.58
C GLU A 356 18.71 -9.38 -8.49
N THR A 357 18.76 -8.16 -7.94
CA THR A 357 18.56 -6.94 -8.73
C THR A 357 19.86 -6.53 -9.41
N PHE A 358 19.78 -5.91 -10.58
CA PHE A 358 20.95 -5.42 -11.30
C PHE A 358 21.77 -4.43 -10.46
N LYS A 359 21.08 -3.57 -9.69
CA LYS A 359 21.71 -2.64 -8.74
C LYS A 359 22.65 -3.32 -7.73
N LYS A 360 22.39 -4.58 -7.37
CA LYS A 360 23.18 -5.34 -6.39
C LYS A 360 24.21 -6.27 -7.04
N CYS A 361 24.01 -6.63 -8.31
CA CYS A 361 24.88 -7.57 -8.99
C CYS A 361 26.18 -6.91 -9.47
N ASN A 362 27.24 -7.70 -9.60
CA ASN A 362 28.54 -7.25 -10.12
C ASN A 362 28.64 -7.40 -11.66
N LYS A 363 27.52 -7.37 -12.38
CA LYS A 363 27.52 -7.54 -13.83
C LYS A 363 27.90 -6.23 -14.54
N PRO A 364 28.56 -6.30 -15.71
CA PRO A 364 28.90 -5.11 -16.49
C PRO A 364 27.66 -4.31 -16.90
N VAL A 365 27.74 -2.98 -16.78
CA VAL A 365 26.67 -2.03 -17.18
C VAL A 365 26.31 -2.17 -18.66
N SER A 366 27.26 -2.56 -19.52
CA SER A 366 27.01 -2.83 -20.93
C SER A 366 25.92 -3.87 -21.21
N LEU A 367 25.63 -4.79 -20.26
CA LEU A 367 24.51 -5.72 -20.40
C LEU A 367 23.14 -5.03 -20.39
N LEU A 368 23.02 -3.83 -19.82
CA LEU A 368 21.78 -3.06 -19.81
C LEU A 368 21.35 -2.60 -21.20
N ALA A 369 22.21 -2.72 -22.22
CA ALA A 369 21.83 -2.56 -23.62
C ALA A 369 20.66 -3.51 -24.01
N ASP A 370 20.57 -4.69 -23.38
CA ASP A 370 19.46 -5.64 -23.58
C ASP A 370 18.12 -5.12 -22.99
N ILE A 371 18.16 -4.23 -22.00
CA ILE A 371 16.95 -3.62 -21.42
C ILE A 371 16.31 -2.61 -22.37
N ILE A 372 17.10 -1.93 -23.20
CA ILE A 372 16.58 -1.00 -24.21
C ILE A 372 15.63 -1.71 -25.17
N GLU A 373 15.95 -2.94 -25.57
CA GLU A 373 15.09 -3.75 -26.46
C GLU A 373 13.74 -4.07 -25.80
N LYS A 374 13.74 -4.32 -24.49
CA LYS A 374 12.53 -4.64 -23.72
C LYS A 374 11.65 -3.42 -23.52
N ILE A 375 12.26 -2.28 -23.22
CA ILE A 375 11.57 -0.99 -23.14
C ILE A 375 10.96 -0.64 -24.50
N LYS A 376 11.71 -0.80 -25.60
CA LYS A 376 11.22 -0.59 -26.97
C LYS A 376 9.99 -1.46 -27.26
N LYS A 377 10.01 -2.75 -26.91
CA LYS A 377 8.84 -3.64 -27.05
C LYS A 377 7.63 -3.17 -26.25
N CYS A 378 7.81 -2.63 -25.04
CA CYS A 378 6.72 -2.01 -24.28
C CYS A 378 6.15 -0.79 -25.01
N HIS A 379 7.03 0.09 -25.51
CA HIS A 379 6.68 1.33 -26.20
C HIS A 379 5.96 1.07 -27.55
N GLU A 380 6.40 0.10 -28.34
CA GLU A 380 5.71 -0.36 -29.55
C GLU A 380 4.30 -0.88 -29.25
N ASN A 381 4.08 -1.29 -28.00
CA ASN A 381 2.79 -1.71 -27.47
C ASN A 381 2.09 -0.61 -26.66
N GLY A 382 2.46 0.65 -26.83
CA GLY A 382 1.75 1.78 -26.24
C GLY A 382 1.88 1.89 -24.72
N ILE A 383 2.80 1.15 -24.10
CA ILE A 383 2.98 1.11 -22.64
C ILE A 383 4.25 1.85 -22.27
N VAL A 384 4.13 2.81 -21.36
CA VAL A 384 5.24 3.40 -20.60
C VAL A 384 5.34 2.65 -19.28
N HIS A 385 6.53 2.20 -18.89
CA HIS A 385 6.76 1.49 -17.63
C HIS A 385 6.69 2.43 -16.42
N GLY A 386 7.24 3.64 -16.53
CA GLY A 386 7.20 4.70 -15.53
C GLY A 386 8.18 4.53 -14.35
N ASP A 387 9.00 3.46 -14.33
CA ASP A 387 10.02 3.23 -13.29
C ASP A 387 11.10 2.22 -13.73
N THR A 388 11.89 2.56 -14.74
CA THR A 388 12.94 1.70 -15.34
C THR A 388 14.27 1.71 -14.58
N ARG A 389 14.25 2.00 -13.27
CA ARG A 389 15.47 2.04 -12.43
C ARG A 389 16.15 0.67 -12.35
N LEU A 390 17.45 0.66 -12.03
CA LEU A 390 18.23 -0.58 -11.85
C LEU A 390 17.73 -1.50 -10.72
N THR A 391 16.88 -1.01 -9.82
CA THR A 391 16.20 -1.86 -8.81
C THR A 391 15.10 -2.72 -9.41
N ASN A 392 14.53 -2.30 -10.54
CA ASN A 392 13.44 -2.96 -11.25
C ASN A 392 13.93 -3.74 -12.48
N ILE A 393 15.24 -3.95 -12.55
CA ILE A 393 15.88 -4.84 -13.51
C ILE A 393 16.48 -5.97 -12.70
N LEU A 394 15.99 -7.20 -12.91
CA LEU A 394 16.48 -8.39 -12.22
C LEU A 394 17.37 -9.23 -13.13
N VAL A 395 18.15 -10.10 -12.52
CA VAL A 395 18.98 -11.11 -13.19
C VAL A 395 18.42 -12.49 -12.85
N ASP A 396 18.02 -13.26 -13.86
CA ASP A 396 17.58 -14.65 -13.65
C ASP A 396 18.75 -15.62 -13.43
N LYS A 397 18.42 -16.88 -13.11
CA LYS A 397 19.42 -17.94 -12.89
C LYS A 397 20.31 -18.23 -14.10
N ASN A 398 19.87 -17.86 -15.30
CA ASN A 398 20.61 -18.02 -16.56
C ASN A 398 21.41 -16.76 -16.90
N GLY A 399 21.39 -15.73 -16.04
CA GLY A 399 22.07 -14.46 -16.25
C GLY A 399 21.35 -13.49 -17.18
N LYS A 400 20.11 -13.80 -17.60
CA LYS A 400 19.30 -12.93 -18.45
C LYS A 400 18.67 -11.83 -17.62
N LEU A 401 18.60 -10.63 -18.19
CA LEU A 401 17.96 -9.50 -17.53
C LEU A 401 16.43 -9.58 -17.65
N ILE A 402 15.71 -9.11 -16.65
CA ILE A 402 14.24 -9.08 -16.65
C ILE A 402 13.78 -7.73 -16.13
N LEU A 403 12.90 -7.07 -16.89
CA LEU A 403 12.23 -5.86 -16.45
C LEU A 403 10.99 -6.23 -15.62
N ILE A 404 10.89 -5.66 -14.41
CA ILE A 404 9.87 -5.98 -13.41
C ILE A 404 9.16 -4.71 -12.91
N ASP A 405 8.10 -4.89 -12.13
CA ASP A 405 7.42 -3.84 -11.35
C ASP A 405 6.72 -2.77 -12.20
N PHE A 406 5.65 -3.19 -12.88
CA PHE A 406 4.79 -2.32 -13.70
C PHE A 406 3.74 -1.56 -12.86
N GLY A 407 3.94 -1.43 -11.54
CA GLY A 407 3.03 -0.71 -10.66
C GLY A 407 2.80 0.75 -11.05
N CYS A 408 3.79 1.39 -11.69
CA CYS A 408 3.71 2.74 -12.23
C CYS A 408 3.42 2.81 -13.74
N GLY A 409 3.21 1.66 -14.39
CA GLY A 409 3.03 1.59 -15.83
C GLY A 409 1.71 2.19 -16.28
N SER A 410 1.68 2.73 -17.48
CA SER A 410 0.48 3.31 -18.07
C SER A 410 0.49 3.27 -19.58
N ASP A 411 -0.68 3.53 -20.17
CA ASP A 411 -0.75 3.90 -21.58
C ASP A 411 0.00 5.21 -21.84
N ALA A 412 0.75 5.24 -22.93
CA ALA A 412 1.40 6.46 -23.38
C ALA A 412 0.36 7.55 -23.65
N GLY A 413 0.66 8.78 -23.24
CA GLY A 413 -0.29 9.89 -23.34
C GLY A 413 -1.38 9.88 -22.27
N LYS A 414 -1.34 8.97 -21.27
CA LYS A 414 -2.22 9.06 -20.10
C LYS A 414 -1.73 10.16 -19.15
N GLU A 415 -2.66 10.84 -18.50
CA GLU A 415 -2.35 11.84 -17.47
C GLU A 415 -1.52 11.21 -16.33
N TRP A 416 -0.47 11.92 -15.94
CA TRP A 416 0.50 11.51 -14.95
C TRP A 416 0.17 12.13 -13.59
N TYR A 417 -0.17 11.29 -12.62
CA TYR A 417 -0.58 11.71 -11.27
C TYR A 417 0.56 11.63 -10.24
N GLY A 418 1.81 11.77 -10.66
CA GLY A 418 2.96 11.70 -9.73
C GLY A 418 3.42 10.27 -9.37
N ASN A 419 3.06 9.27 -10.18
CA ASN A 419 3.52 7.89 -10.00
C ASN A 419 4.97 7.72 -10.51
N GLY A 420 5.73 6.81 -9.90
CA GLY A 420 7.10 6.48 -10.34
C GLY A 420 8.19 6.89 -9.35
N PRO A 421 9.45 6.97 -9.80
CA PRO A 421 10.57 7.29 -8.94
C PRO A 421 10.54 8.74 -8.43
N ARG A 422 11.17 8.96 -7.27
CA ARG A 422 11.41 10.29 -6.71
C ARG A 422 12.71 10.89 -7.26
N LEU A 423 12.94 12.17 -7.01
CA LEU A 423 14.24 12.80 -7.23
C LEU A 423 15.35 11.99 -6.53
N PRO A 424 16.54 11.87 -7.12
CA PRO A 424 16.96 12.43 -8.41
C PRO A 424 16.68 11.50 -9.62
N PHE A 425 15.95 10.40 -9.41
CA PHE A 425 15.65 9.38 -10.43
C PHE A 425 14.43 9.70 -11.30
N LEU A 426 13.61 10.69 -10.92
CA LEU A 426 12.50 11.15 -11.75
C LEU A 426 13.03 11.63 -13.11
N SER A 427 12.38 11.23 -14.20
CA SER A 427 12.70 11.66 -15.56
C SER A 427 12.93 13.17 -15.62
N LEU A 428 14.08 13.61 -16.18
CA LEU A 428 14.39 15.04 -16.33
C LEU A 428 13.25 15.81 -17.02
N ARG A 429 12.57 15.19 -17.98
CA ARG A 429 11.39 15.76 -18.64
C ARG A 429 10.26 16.03 -17.65
N LEU A 430 9.94 15.07 -16.79
CA LEU A 430 8.90 15.21 -15.76
C LEU A 430 9.30 16.26 -14.72
N ILE A 431 10.55 16.30 -14.28
CA ILE A 431 11.02 17.32 -13.32
C ILE A 431 10.76 18.72 -13.89
N ARG A 432 11.17 18.99 -15.13
CA ARG A 432 10.96 20.28 -15.81
C ARG A 432 9.47 20.63 -15.98
N LEU A 433 8.63 19.66 -16.32
CA LEU A 433 7.19 19.88 -16.44
C LEU A 433 6.56 20.22 -15.09
N THR A 434 6.98 19.55 -14.02
CA THR A 434 6.47 19.87 -12.68
C THR A 434 6.87 21.27 -12.20
N THR A 435 8.10 21.72 -12.46
CA THR A 435 8.59 23.03 -11.99
C THR A 435 8.01 24.21 -12.78
N THR A 436 7.87 24.07 -14.09
CA THR A 436 7.31 25.12 -14.94
C THR A 436 5.82 25.36 -14.66
N CYS A 437 5.10 24.31 -14.29
CA CYS A 437 3.66 24.40 -14.06
C CYS A 437 3.27 24.85 -12.65
N THR A 438 4.18 24.78 -11.67
CA THR A 438 3.98 25.36 -10.34
C THR A 438 4.13 26.88 -10.30
N PHE A 439 4.80 27.49 -11.29
CA PHE A 439 5.15 28.92 -11.28
C PHE A 439 3.95 29.86 -11.58
N ALA A 440 2.83 29.34 -12.09
CA ALA A 440 1.69 30.15 -12.54
C ALA A 440 0.56 30.33 -11.50
N GLY A 441 0.75 29.92 -10.23
CA GLY A 441 -0.24 30.12 -9.16
C GLY A 441 -1.58 29.36 -9.32
N ARG A 442 -1.72 28.53 -10.36
CA ARG A 442 -2.82 27.57 -10.55
C ARG A 442 -2.24 26.19 -10.76
N TRP A 443 -2.49 25.27 -9.81
CA TRP A 443 -2.23 23.85 -9.99
C TRP A 443 -3.19 23.28 -11.05
N ASN A 444 -2.75 23.16 -12.31
CA ASN A 444 -3.28 22.12 -13.20
C ASN A 444 -2.45 21.88 -14.47
N PRO A 445 -1.21 21.38 -14.41
CA PRO A 445 -0.63 20.80 -15.62
C PRO A 445 -1.21 19.41 -15.83
N GLN A 446 -1.97 19.26 -16.91
CA GLN A 446 -2.19 17.95 -17.51
C GLN A 446 -0.84 17.46 -18.05
N ILE A 447 -0.01 16.89 -17.18
CA ILE A 447 1.25 16.25 -17.56
C ILE A 447 0.86 14.88 -18.09
N PHE A 448 1.35 14.54 -19.28
CA PHE A 448 1.10 13.24 -19.89
C PHE A 448 2.38 12.39 -19.86
N THR A 449 2.19 11.10 -19.61
CA THR A 449 3.25 10.09 -19.67
C THR A 449 3.79 9.96 -21.08
N ASP A 450 5.11 9.78 -21.21
CA ASP A 450 5.81 9.74 -22.48
C ASP A 450 6.91 8.68 -22.47
N TYR A 451 7.15 8.04 -23.60
CA TYR A 451 8.21 7.04 -23.78
C TYR A 451 9.60 7.54 -23.37
N ARG A 452 9.85 8.85 -23.52
CA ARG A 452 11.11 9.47 -23.13
C ARG A 452 11.38 9.31 -21.63
N ASP A 453 10.34 9.20 -20.80
CA ASP A 453 10.50 9.10 -19.35
C ASP A 453 11.18 7.80 -18.93
N ASP A 454 10.89 6.69 -19.61
CA ASP A 454 11.55 5.41 -19.36
C ASP A 454 13.02 5.45 -19.76
N LEU A 455 13.35 6.11 -20.87
CA LEU A 455 14.74 6.22 -21.33
C LEU A 455 15.56 7.14 -20.41
N PHE A 456 15.00 8.28 -20.02
CA PHE A 456 15.64 9.20 -19.08
C PHE A 456 15.85 8.53 -17.71
N THR A 457 14.81 7.89 -17.17
CA THR A 457 14.89 7.20 -15.87
C THR A 457 15.98 6.12 -15.88
N LEU A 458 16.09 5.33 -16.96
CA LEU A 458 17.13 4.31 -17.08
C LEU A 458 18.53 4.94 -17.13
N ILE A 459 18.75 5.93 -17.99
CA ILE A 459 20.06 6.58 -18.15
C ILE A 459 20.50 7.30 -16.88
N GLN A 460 19.59 8.04 -16.25
CA GLN A 460 19.84 8.66 -14.94
C GLN A 460 20.20 7.60 -13.89
N SER A 461 19.49 6.46 -13.88
CA SER A 461 19.78 5.36 -12.96
C SER A 461 21.14 4.69 -13.23
N ILE A 462 21.59 4.60 -14.49
CA ILE A 462 22.92 4.09 -14.87
C ILE A 462 24.00 5.07 -14.44
N TYR A 463 23.85 6.36 -14.73
CA TYR A 463 24.80 7.40 -14.33
C TYR A 463 25.00 7.42 -12.81
N ILE A 464 23.91 7.37 -12.03
CA ILE A 464 23.96 7.33 -10.57
C ILE A 464 24.67 6.07 -10.06
N HIS A 465 24.46 4.93 -10.73
CA HIS A 465 25.12 3.68 -10.35
C HIS A 465 26.64 3.74 -10.54
N LEU A 466 27.10 4.31 -11.66
CA LEU A 466 28.52 4.48 -11.97
C LEU A 466 29.19 5.56 -11.12
N ASN A 467 28.47 6.64 -10.80
CA ASN A 467 29.04 7.86 -10.18
C ASN A 467 28.43 8.16 -8.80
N LYS A 468 28.09 7.13 -8.04
CA LYS A 468 27.31 7.25 -6.80
C LYS A 468 27.85 8.31 -5.83
N ASP A 469 29.15 8.28 -5.55
CA ASP A 469 29.77 9.18 -4.57
C ASP A 469 29.76 10.64 -5.07
N TYR A 470 30.04 10.84 -6.36
CA TYR A 470 29.95 12.15 -7.00
C TYR A 470 28.53 12.72 -6.94
N VAL A 471 27.51 11.92 -7.26
CA VAL A 471 26.11 12.36 -7.20
C VAL A 471 25.72 12.78 -5.79
N LEU A 472 26.10 11.97 -4.78
CA LEU A 472 25.82 12.28 -3.37
C LEU A 472 26.49 13.59 -2.95
N GLN A 473 27.72 13.84 -3.38
CA GLN A 473 28.43 15.09 -3.10
C GLN A 473 27.88 16.28 -3.90
N ALA A 474 27.41 16.09 -5.13
CA ALA A 474 26.90 17.19 -5.94
C ALA A 474 25.49 17.64 -5.52
N LEU A 475 24.67 16.72 -5.04
CA LEU A 475 23.29 16.99 -4.63
C LEU A 475 23.14 17.26 -3.13
N GLU A 476 23.98 16.68 -2.27
CA GLU A 476 23.97 16.84 -0.80
C GLU A 476 22.55 16.99 -0.21
N ASN A 477 22.26 18.12 0.46
CA ASN A 477 20.97 18.41 1.10
C ASN A 477 19.90 18.90 0.12
N ASN A 478 20.25 19.11 -1.15
CA ASN A 478 19.37 19.66 -2.20
C ASN A 478 18.80 18.56 -3.12
N ILE A 479 18.92 17.28 -2.73
CA ILE A 479 18.42 16.14 -3.52
C ILE A 479 16.89 16.19 -3.73
N GLU A 480 16.17 16.91 -2.88
CA GLU A 480 14.72 17.12 -2.98
C GLU A 480 14.34 18.43 -3.69
N ASP A 481 15.30 19.33 -3.97
CA ASP A 481 15.04 20.57 -4.71
C ASP A 481 15.02 20.29 -6.23
N PRO A 482 13.87 20.40 -6.90
CA PRO A 482 13.77 20.17 -8.33
C PRO A 482 14.69 21.05 -9.18
N ASN A 483 14.92 22.31 -8.80
CA ASN A 483 15.73 23.24 -9.60
C ASN A 483 17.23 22.88 -9.51
N HIS A 484 17.67 22.46 -8.33
CA HIS A 484 19.04 21.99 -8.12
C HIS A 484 19.29 20.69 -8.88
N VAL A 485 18.33 19.75 -8.82
CA VAL A 485 18.41 18.48 -9.55
C VAL A 485 18.36 18.69 -11.08
N ILE A 486 17.55 19.61 -11.59
CA ILE A 486 17.59 20.01 -13.01
C ILE A 486 18.98 20.54 -13.38
N SER A 487 19.52 21.48 -12.60
CA SER A 487 20.84 22.08 -12.86
C SER A 487 21.95 21.03 -12.90
N PHE A 488 21.89 20.05 -11.98
CA PHE A 488 22.79 18.92 -11.96
C PHE A 488 22.69 18.09 -13.24
N TRP A 489 21.49 17.66 -13.62
CA TRP A 489 21.31 16.84 -14.81
C TRP A 489 21.63 17.57 -16.11
N ASP A 490 21.34 18.86 -16.18
CA ASP A 490 21.68 19.70 -17.33
C ASP A 490 23.19 19.75 -17.52
N LYS A 491 23.97 19.92 -16.45
CA LYS A 491 25.43 19.85 -16.52
C LYS A 491 25.90 18.51 -17.07
N ILE A 492 25.41 17.39 -16.51
CA ILE A 492 25.82 16.05 -16.95
C ILE A 492 25.45 15.80 -18.42
N PHE A 493 24.24 16.18 -18.84
CA PHE A 493 23.78 15.98 -20.20
C PHE A 493 24.32 17.02 -21.19
N ILE A 494 24.92 18.12 -20.76
CA ILE A 494 25.61 19.06 -21.65
C ILE A 494 27.07 18.63 -21.82
N ASP A 495 27.74 18.29 -20.73
CA ASP A 495 29.19 18.17 -20.70
C ASP A 495 29.67 16.74 -20.96
N GLU A 496 28.99 15.74 -20.40
CA GLU A 496 29.51 14.37 -20.34
C GLU A 496 28.68 13.40 -21.21
N TRP A 497 27.36 13.42 -21.05
CA TRP A 497 26.44 12.41 -21.59
C TRP A 497 25.45 12.99 -22.61
N LYS A 498 25.89 14.00 -23.37
CA LYS A 498 25.08 14.69 -24.38
C LYS A 498 24.49 13.77 -25.43
N ILE A 499 25.27 12.81 -25.91
CA ILE A 499 24.82 11.83 -26.89
C ILE A 499 23.65 10.99 -26.33
N ALA A 500 23.73 10.57 -25.07
CA ALA A 500 22.66 9.82 -24.42
C ALA A 500 21.38 10.67 -24.28
N TYR A 501 21.52 11.94 -23.90
CA TYR A 501 20.41 12.89 -23.83
C TYR A 501 19.70 13.05 -25.19
N ASP A 502 20.47 13.22 -26.26
CA ASP A 502 19.94 13.35 -27.62
C ASP A 502 19.22 12.07 -28.05
N TYR A 503 19.75 10.90 -27.71
CA TYR A 503 19.09 9.62 -27.99
C TYR A 503 17.80 9.44 -27.20
N CYS A 504 17.76 9.80 -25.91
CA CYS A 504 16.54 9.79 -25.11
C CYS A 504 15.48 10.71 -25.73
N ASN A 505 15.84 11.96 -26.06
CA ASN A 505 14.89 12.93 -26.58
C ASN A 505 14.30 12.56 -27.95
N ASN A 506 15.11 11.95 -28.81
CA ASN A 506 14.69 11.55 -30.15
C ASN A 506 14.13 10.12 -30.22
N LEU A 507 13.98 9.44 -29.07
CA LEU A 507 13.59 8.03 -28.99
C LEU A 507 14.48 7.12 -29.88
N ASN A 508 15.78 7.41 -29.93
CA ASN A 508 16.74 6.63 -30.70
C ASN A 508 17.22 5.43 -29.87
N TYR A 509 16.42 4.36 -29.85
CA TYR A 509 16.71 3.14 -29.11
C TYR A 509 18.03 2.48 -29.53
N ASP A 510 18.32 2.41 -30.83
CA ASP A 510 19.52 1.74 -31.34
C ASP A 510 20.79 2.53 -30.96
N GLY A 511 20.74 3.85 -31.05
CA GLY A 511 21.79 4.73 -30.56
C GLY A 511 22.01 4.58 -29.05
N LEU A 512 20.94 4.56 -28.27
CA LEU A 512 21.03 4.41 -26.81
C LEU A 512 21.58 3.04 -26.39
N LYS A 513 21.17 1.99 -27.10
CA LYS A 513 21.69 0.63 -26.94
C LYS A 513 23.19 0.58 -27.22
N PHE A 514 23.64 1.19 -28.32
CA PHE A 514 25.05 1.27 -28.66
C PHE A 514 25.84 2.08 -27.61
N PHE A 515 25.30 3.21 -27.15
CA PHE A 515 25.91 4.01 -26.09
C PHE A 515 26.14 3.18 -24.82
N ILE A 516 25.08 2.51 -24.32
CA ILE A 516 25.18 1.69 -23.09
C ILE A 516 26.15 0.53 -23.27
N ALA A 517 26.17 -0.13 -24.44
CA ALA A 517 27.07 -1.25 -24.71
C ALA A 517 28.56 -0.87 -24.66
N ASN A 518 28.90 0.41 -24.78
CA ASN A 518 30.25 0.96 -24.76
C ASN A 518 30.60 1.71 -23.45
N LEU A 519 29.70 1.70 -22.45
CA LEU A 519 30.00 2.08 -21.06
C LEU A 519 30.71 0.94 -20.34
#